data_AF-A0A8K0Y6S0-F1
#
_entry.id   AF-A0A8K0Y6S0-F1
#
_cell.length_a   1.000
_cell.length_b   1.000
_cell.length_c   1.000
_cell.angle_alpha   90.00
_cell.angle_beta   90.00
_cell.angle_gamma   90.00
#
_symmetry.space_group_name_H-M   'P 1'
#
loop_
_entity.id
_entity.type
_entity.pdbx_description
1 polymer ?
#
loop_
_entity_poly.entity_id
_entity_poly.type
_entity_poly.pdbx_seq_one_letter_code
_entity_poly.pdbx_strand_id
1 'polypeptide(L)' 'MIVSHSWLAEHYNDPDLIILDSRGSVAYSYAHIPRSQPLGVEKVVTTTDSGANLVLEPENACKPV' A
#
# COMPACT_ATOMS: atom_id res chain seq x y z
N MET A 1 -3.47 -13.77 5.24
CA MET A 1 -3.75 -14.43 3.95
C MET A 1 -2.55 -14.22 3.05
N ILE A 2 -2.07 -15.26 2.36
CA ILE A 2 -0.92 -15.19 1.44
C ILE A 2 -1.40 -15.79 0.12
N VAL A 3 -1.06 -15.14 -1.01
CA VAL A 3 -1.39 -15.60 -2.36
C VAL A 3 -0.10 -15.93 -3.13
N SER A 4 -0.20 -16.81 -4.13
CA SER A 4 0.93 -17.12 -5.01
C SER A 4 1.05 -16.09 -6.14
N HIS A 5 2.23 -16.03 -6.78
CA HIS A 5 2.40 -15.19 -7.97
C HIS A 5 1.51 -15.65 -9.14
N SER A 6 1.21 -16.95 -9.26
CA SER A 6 0.35 -17.49 -10.31
C SER A 6 -1.10 -17.02 -10.13
N TRP A 7 -1.61 -17.08 -8.90
CA TRP A 7 -2.94 -16.55 -8.58
C TRP A 7 -3.04 -15.06 -8.94
N LEU A 8 -2.01 -14.27 -8.58
CA LEU A 8 -1.97 -12.85 -8.91
C LEU A 8 -1.98 -12.61 -10.42
N ALA A 9 -1.26 -13.42 -11.20
CA ALA A 9 -1.25 -13.29 -12.66
C ALA A 9 -2.62 -13.59 -13.29
N GLU A 10 -3.34 -14.59 -12.76
CA GLU A 10 -4.67 -14.98 -13.23
C GLU A 10 -5.74 -13.93 -12.90
N HIS A 11 -5.65 -13.29 -11.73
CA HIS A 11 -6.61 -12.31 -11.22
C HIS A 11 -6.17 -10.87 -11.48
N TYR A 12 -5.05 -10.67 -12.18
CA TYR A 12 -4.41 -9.36 -12.31
C TYR A 12 -5.38 -8.29 -12.84
N ASN A 13 -6.23 -8.67 -13.79
CA ASN A 13 -7.18 -7.77 -14.45
C ASN A 13 -8.55 -7.69 -13.77
N ASP A 14 -8.73 -8.31 -12.60
CA ASP A 14 -9.98 -8.23 -11.87
C ASP A 14 -10.24 -6.77 -11.45
N PRO A 15 -11.47 -6.26 -11.66
CA PRO A 15 -11.78 -4.85 -11.42
C PRO A 15 -11.68 -4.45 -9.94
N ASP A 16 -11.89 -5.42 -9.05
CA ASP A 16 -11.90 -5.20 -7.60
C ASP A 16 -10.54 -5.49 -6.94
N LEU A 17 -9.52 -5.89 -7.72
CA LEU A 17 -8.19 -6.18 -7.20
C LEU A 17 -7.34 -4.90 -7.12
N ILE A 18 -6.95 -4.53 -5.90
CA ILE A 18 -5.99 -3.46 -5.63
C ILE A 18 -4.67 -4.07 -5.17
N ILE A 19 -3.56 -3.69 -5.84
CA ILE A 19 -2.21 -4.11 -5.47
C ILE A 19 -1.51 -2.95 -4.76
N LEU A 20 -1.03 -3.19 -3.55
CA LEU A 20 -0.29 -2.19 -2.77
C LEU A 20 1.19 -2.60 -2.70
N ASP A 21 2.08 -1.68 -3.08
CA ASP A 21 3.53 -1.83 -2.89
C ASP A 21 3.94 -1.08 -1.62
N SER A 22 4.39 -1.84 -0.61
CA SER A 22 4.72 -1.34 0.71
C SER A 22 6.22 -1.11 0.94
N ARG A 23 7.06 -1.21 -0.10
CA ARG A 23 8.53 -1.11 0.03
C ARG A 23 9.04 0.33 0.22
N GLY A 24 8.17 1.33 0.08
CA GLY A 24 8.52 2.75 0.15
C GLY A 24 8.78 3.39 -1.22
N SER A 25 8.79 4.72 -1.26
CA SER A 25 8.78 5.52 -2.50
C SER A 25 9.99 5.28 -3.41
N VAL A 26 11.19 5.13 -2.85
CA VAL A 26 12.43 4.94 -3.61
C VAL A 26 12.38 3.62 -4.37
N ALA A 27 12.12 2.50 -3.67
CA ALA A 27 12.05 1.18 -4.30
C ALA A 27 10.95 1.10 -5.37
N TYR A 28 9.79 1.71 -5.10
CA TYR A 28 8.69 1.82 -6.05
C TYR A 28 9.11 2.58 -7.32
N SER A 29 9.82 3.70 -7.19
CA SER A 29 10.21 4.53 -8.34
C SER A 29 11.16 3.84 -9.32
N TYR A 30 11.98 2.89 -8.86
CA TYR A 30 12.89 2.14 -9.73
C TYR A 30 12.16 1.08 -10.56
N ALA A 31 11.30 0.28 -9.92
CA ALA A 31 10.48 -0.73 -10.57
C ALA A 31 9.35 -1.19 -9.64
N HIS A 32 8.17 -1.40 -10.21
CA HIS A 32 7.00 -1.90 -9.51
C HIS A 32 6.11 -2.70 -10.46
N ILE A 33 5.18 -3.47 -9.90
CA ILE A 33 4.14 -4.15 -10.67
C ILE A 33 3.24 -3.07 -11.28
N PRO A 34 2.93 -3.09 -12.59
CA PRO A 34 2.05 -2.08 -13.17
C PRO A 34 0.68 -2.07 -12.46
N ARG A 35 0.01 -0.91 -12.41
CA ARG A 35 -1.25 -0.68 -11.67
C ARG A 35 -1.21 -0.91 -10.15
N SER A 36 -0.05 -1.23 -9.57
CA SER A 36 0.10 -1.16 -8.12
C SER A 36 0.09 0.29 -7.63
N GLN A 37 -0.23 0.49 -6.35
CA GLN A 37 -0.25 1.79 -5.70
C GLN A 37 0.83 1.82 -4.60
N PRO A 38 1.61 2.91 -4.49
CA PRO A 38 2.63 3.03 -3.45
C PRO A 38 2.00 3.39 -2.11
N LEU A 39 1.99 2.43 -1.17
CA LEU A 39 1.57 2.61 0.21
C LEU A 39 2.64 2.08 1.17
N GLY A 40 3.71 2.86 1.33
CA GLY A 40 4.75 2.55 2.31
C GLY A 40 4.25 2.73 3.75
N VAL A 41 4.91 2.05 4.69
CA VAL A 41 4.57 2.09 6.12
C VAL A 41 4.56 3.53 6.65
N GLU A 42 5.46 4.37 6.16
CA GLU A 42 5.55 5.79 6.51
C GLU A 42 4.25 6.57 6.24
N LYS A 43 3.41 6.13 5.30
CA LYS A 43 2.14 6.77 4.99
C LYS A 43 1.01 6.35 5.93
N VAL A 44 1.16 5.24 6.64
CA VAL A 44 0.14 4.71 7.55
C VAL A 44 0.50 4.89 9.02
N VAL A 45 1.72 5.33 9.31
CA VAL A 45 2.17 5.65 10.67
C VAL A 45 1.92 7.12 10.96
N THR A 46 1.22 7.38 12.07
CA THR A 46 1.05 8.73 12.60
C THR A 46 1.90 8.88 13.85
N THR A 47 2.80 9.85 13.86
CA THR A 47 3.60 10.17 15.06
C THR A 47 2.86 11.19 15.91
N THR A 48 2.65 10.89 17.17
CA THR A 48 2.11 11.80 18.19
C THR A 48 3.19 12.17 19.18
N ASP A 49 2.95 13.19 20.01
CA ASP A 49 3.87 13.57 21.11
C ASP A 49 4.11 12.42 22.11
N SER A 50 3.24 11.40 22.12
CA SER A 50 3.34 10.20 22.96
C SER A 50 3.98 8.99 22.26
N GLY A 51 4.43 9.13 21.00
CA GLY A 51 5.05 8.07 20.20
C GLY A 51 4.37 7.81 18.86
N ALA A 52 4.89 6.84 18.11
CA ALA A 52 4.37 6.44 16.81
C ALA A 52 3.21 5.44 16.92
N ASN A 53 2.08 5.77 16.29
CA ASN A 53 0.90 4.90 16.17
C ASN A 53 0.82 4.35 14.74
N LEU A 54 0.65 3.04 14.61
CA LEU A 54 0.63 2.31 13.33
C LEU A 54 -0.68 2.47 12.53
N VAL A 55 -1.65 3.23 13.03
CA VAL A 55 -3.00 3.27 12.47
C VAL A 55 -3.37 4.69 12.10
N LEU A 56 -3.62 4.92 10.80
CA LEU A 56 -4.41 6.06 10.36
C LEU A 56 -5.84 5.85 10.83
N GLU A 57 -6.38 6.84 11.55
CA GLU A 57 -7.81 6.86 11.82
C GLU A 57 -8.60 6.83 10.50
N PRO A 58 -9.71 6.08 10.39
CA PRO A 58 -10.46 5.91 9.15
C PRO A 58 -10.84 7.23 8.46
N GLU A 59 -11.11 8.26 9.26
CA GLU A 59 -11.41 9.64 8.84
C GLU A 59 -10.27 10.34 8.08
N ASN A 60 -9.03 9.87 8.26
CA ASN A 60 -7.84 10.41 7.59
C ASN A 60 -7.40 9.54 6.40
N ALA A 61 -7.90 8.31 6.27
CA ALA A 61 -7.54 7.39 5.19
C ALA A 61 -8.11 7.82 3.80
N CYS A 62 -9.20 8.59 3.77
CA CYS A 62 -9.85 9.03 2.52
C CYS A 62 -9.47 10.44 2.06
N LYS A 63 -8.52 11.12 2.71
CA LYS A 63 -8.07 12.45 2.28
C LYS A 63 -7.12 12.29 1.09
N PRO A 64 -7.32 13.04 -0.01
CA PRO A 64 -6.39 13.00 -1.13
C PRO A 64 -5.01 13.54 -0.69
N VAL A 65 -3.95 12.86 -1.11
CA VAL A 65 -2.54 13.24 -0.90
C VAL A 65 -2.14 14.34 -1.87
#